data_AF-A0A7J2U392-F1
#
_entry.id   AF-A0A7J2U392-F1
#
_cell.length_a   1.000
_cell.length_b   1.000
_cell.length_c   1.000
_cell.angle_alpha   90.00
_cell.angle_beta   90.00
_cell.angle_gamma   90.00
#
_symmetry.space_group_name_H-M   'P 1'
#
loop_
_entity.id
_entity.type
_entity.pdbx_description
1 polymer ?
#
loop_
_entity_poly.entity_id
_entity_poly.type
_entity_poly.pdbx_seq_one_letter_code
_entity_poly.pdbx_strand_id
1 'polypeptide(L)'
;MPSQGIFKDKVNIVIVGVGGQGLITFGRVLGEACIRRGIDIRIAETHGMSQRGGAVEVFVRIGYGVRAPLVSPGQADYVVATEVLEALRGVRYLKKCGWILISDIILPPPLAKNVPLPEDIITALKKLPINVIQVPADAIVRKVGDVRTMNMAMLGGLVAFIESLLPVEVVAEVIENMLGYINKEAFLMGYEEVKNKKSDNTSTNNKICLDK
;
A
#
# COMPACT_ATOMS: atom_id res chain seq x y z
N MET A 1 31.59 12.23 7.80
CA MET A 1 30.46 11.33 8.08
C MET A 1 29.27 12.20 8.44
N PRO A 2 28.18 12.27 7.66
CA PRO A 2 27.03 13.06 8.05
C PRO A 2 26.32 12.33 9.20
N SER A 3 26.12 13.07 10.29
CA SER A 3 25.39 12.69 11.48
C SER A 3 24.01 12.15 11.14
N GLN A 4 23.79 10.86 11.40
CA GLN A 4 22.51 10.19 11.24
C GLN A 4 21.51 10.74 12.26
N GLY A 5 20.59 11.59 11.78
CA GLY A 5 19.32 11.79 12.47
C GLY A 5 18.62 10.44 12.60
N ILE A 6 18.39 10.02 13.83
CA ILE A 6 17.84 8.71 14.17
C ILE A 6 16.39 8.65 13.70
N PHE A 7 16.13 8.12 12.50
CA PHE A 7 14.82 7.58 12.17
C PHE A 7 14.65 6.28 12.95
N LYS A 8 13.93 6.36 14.07
CA LYS A 8 13.80 5.27 15.05
C LYS A 8 12.89 4.13 14.57
N ASP A 9 12.03 4.37 13.58
CA ASP A 9 10.94 3.44 13.28
C ASP A 9 11.16 2.70 11.96
N LYS A 10 11.31 1.38 12.09
CA LYS A 10 11.21 0.45 10.96
C LYS A 10 9.77 0.39 10.53
N VAL A 11 9.52 0.47 9.24
CA VAL A 11 8.20 0.37 8.65
C VAL A 11 8.12 -0.91 7.83
N ASN A 12 7.20 -1.79 8.20
CA ASN A 12 6.89 -3.02 7.50
C ASN A 12 5.61 -2.82 6.69
N ILE A 13 5.71 -3.02 5.37
CA ILE A 13 4.61 -2.90 4.42
C ILE A 13 4.45 -4.23 3.69
N VAL A 14 3.21 -4.67 3.51
CA VAL A 14 2.89 -5.80 2.62
C VAL A 14 1.92 -5.34 1.55
N ILE A 15 2.30 -5.48 0.30
CA ILE A 15 1.46 -5.16 -0.85
C ILE A 15 0.86 -6.47 -1.36
N VAL A 16 -0.46 -6.54 -1.47
CA VAL A 16 -1.20 -7.73 -1.92
C VAL A 16 -2.09 -7.38 -3.09
N GLY A 17 -2.27 -8.31 -4.01
CA GLY A 17 -3.00 -8.05 -5.24
C GLY A 17 -2.86 -9.18 -6.25
N VAL A 18 -3.36 -8.92 -7.46
CA VAL A 18 -3.36 -9.89 -8.55
C VAL A 18 -2.21 -9.61 -9.52
N GLY A 19 -1.56 -10.67 -9.99
CA GLY A 19 -0.49 -10.59 -10.99
C GLY A 19 -0.93 -9.81 -12.23
N GLY A 20 -0.16 -8.76 -12.57
CA GLY A 20 -0.48 -7.80 -13.63
C GLY A 20 -0.83 -6.39 -13.12
N GLN A 21 -1.13 -6.22 -11.83
CA GLN A 21 -1.46 -4.92 -11.23
C GLN A 21 -0.24 -4.05 -10.84
N GLY A 22 0.99 -4.45 -11.20
CA GLY A 22 2.17 -3.60 -11.00
C GLY A 22 2.69 -3.50 -9.56
N LEU A 23 2.49 -4.52 -8.72
CA LEU A 23 3.00 -4.57 -7.34
C LEU A 23 4.53 -4.52 -7.26
N ILE A 24 5.22 -5.16 -8.21
CA ILE A 24 6.69 -5.13 -8.28
C ILE A 24 7.17 -3.71 -8.61
N THR A 25 6.51 -3.05 -9.57
CA THR A 25 6.79 -1.65 -9.93
C THR A 25 6.55 -0.71 -8.75
N PHE A 26 5.48 -0.93 -8.00
CA PHE A 26 5.20 -0.21 -6.75
C PHE A 26 6.38 -0.32 -5.78
N GLY A 27 6.84 -1.56 -5.50
CA GLY A 27 8.01 -1.79 -4.65
C GLY A 27 9.28 -1.13 -5.19
N ARG A 28 9.54 -1.20 -6.50
CA ARG A 28 10.72 -0.57 -7.13
C ARG A 28 10.74 0.95 -6.96
N VAL A 29 9.59 1.62 -7.13
CA VAL A 29 9.48 3.07 -6.90
C VAL A 29 9.81 3.42 -5.45
N LEU A 30 9.29 2.67 -4.47
CA LEU A 30 9.66 2.84 -3.06
C LEU A 30 11.16 2.63 -2.84
N GLY A 31 11.73 1.60 -3.49
CA GLY A 31 13.16 1.30 -3.44
C GLY A 31 14.02 2.47 -3.90
N GLU A 32 13.72 2.99 -5.09
CA GLU A 32 14.43 4.13 -5.67
C GLU A 32 14.28 5.39 -4.80
N ALA A 33 13.09 5.68 -4.30
CA ALA A 33 12.86 6.81 -3.39
C ALA A 33 13.67 6.68 -2.08
N CYS A 34 13.74 5.48 -1.50
CA CYS A 34 14.56 5.20 -0.32
C CYS A 34 16.06 5.37 -0.60
N ILE A 35 16.55 4.86 -1.74
CA ILE A 35 17.96 5.00 -2.15
C ILE A 35 18.34 6.48 -2.26
N ARG A 36 17.50 7.30 -2.91
CA ARG A 36 17.71 8.76 -3.01
C ARG A 36 17.76 9.46 -1.65
N ARG A 37 17.04 8.93 -0.66
CA ARG A 37 17.02 9.44 0.72
C ARG A 37 18.13 8.87 1.60
N GLY A 38 18.92 7.92 1.11
CA GLY A 38 19.92 7.20 1.91
C GLY A 38 19.30 6.34 3.02
N ILE A 39 18.07 5.85 2.81
CA ILE A 39 17.33 5.02 3.76
C ILE A 39 17.44 3.55 3.34
N ASP A 40 17.80 2.70 4.30
CA ASP A 40 17.82 1.24 4.09
C ASP A 40 16.42 0.72 3.73
N ILE A 41 16.36 -0.09 2.68
CA ILE A 41 15.15 -0.78 2.24
C ILE A 41 15.47 -2.22 1.85
N ARG A 42 14.55 -3.15 2.16
CA ARG A 42 14.56 -4.52 1.65
C ARG A 42 13.20 -4.85 1.06
N ILE A 43 13.23 -5.42 -0.14
CA ILE A 43 12.04 -5.82 -0.88
C ILE A 43 12.17 -7.30 -1.21
N ALA A 44 11.11 -8.07 -1.01
CA ALA A 44 10.97 -9.42 -1.55
C ALA A 44 9.58 -9.59 -2.12
N GLU A 45 9.50 -10.29 -3.24
CA GLU A 45 8.25 -10.75 -3.82
C GLU A 45 8.12 -12.24 -3.60
N THR A 46 6.94 -12.68 -3.20
CA THR A 46 6.57 -14.09 -3.26
C THR A 46 5.47 -14.23 -4.30
N HIS A 47 5.85 -14.79 -5.44
CA HIS A 47 4.91 -15.22 -6.45
C HIS A 47 4.71 -16.74 -6.32
N GLY A 48 3.47 -17.22 -6.48
CA GLY A 48 3.28 -18.61 -6.88
C GLY A 48 3.79 -18.83 -8.32
N MET A 49 3.70 -20.05 -8.86
CA MET A 49 3.98 -20.32 -10.29
C MET A 49 3.04 -19.57 -11.26
N SER A 50 2.02 -18.87 -10.76
CA SER A 50 1.09 -18.08 -11.57
C SER A 50 1.49 -16.61 -11.59
N GLN A 51 2.13 -16.18 -12.69
CA GLN A 51 2.55 -14.78 -12.89
C GLN A 51 1.42 -13.88 -13.43
N ARG A 52 0.28 -14.43 -13.83
CA ARG A 52 -0.89 -13.69 -14.36
C ARG A 52 -2.18 -14.24 -13.76
N GLY A 53 -2.96 -13.37 -13.12
CA GLY A 53 -4.25 -13.76 -12.51
C GLY A 53 -4.14 -14.51 -11.17
N GLY A 54 -2.92 -14.76 -10.67
CA GLY A 54 -2.68 -15.31 -9.34
C GLY A 54 -2.49 -14.23 -8.26
N ALA A 55 -2.67 -14.63 -6.99
CA ALA A 55 -2.33 -13.82 -5.82
C ALA A 55 -0.83 -13.57 -5.76
N VAL A 56 -0.44 -12.32 -5.53
CA VAL A 56 0.95 -11.86 -5.42
C VAL A 56 1.11 -11.08 -4.13
N GLU A 57 2.22 -11.32 -3.43
CA GLU A 57 2.60 -10.59 -2.22
C GLU A 57 3.98 -9.97 -2.43
N VAL A 58 4.11 -8.68 -2.12
CA VAL A 58 5.39 -7.96 -2.09
C VAL A 58 5.60 -7.42 -0.69
N PHE A 59 6.67 -7.88 -0.06
CA PHE A 59 7.13 -7.45 1.25
C PHE A 59 8.10 -6.30 1.10
N VAL A 60 7.86 -5.21 1.81
CA VAL A 60 8.74 -4.04 1.84
C VAL A 60 9.04 -3.69 3.29
N ARG A 61 10.33 -3.55 3.61
CA ARG A 61 10.79 -3.13 4.94
C ARG A 61 11.73 -1.96 4.79
N ILE A 62 11.38 -0.84 5.41
CA ILE A 62 12.13 0.42 5.33
C ILE A 62 12.64 0.78 6.72
N GLY A 63 13.87 1.27 6.81
CA GLY A 63 14.47 1.78 8.04
C GLY A 63 15.83 1.16 8.35
N TYR A 64 16.56 1.81 9.25
CA TYR A 64 17.95 1.48 9.53
C TYR A 64 18.15 0.03 10.01
N GLY A 65 19.11 -0.68 9.43
CA GLY A 65 19.51 -2.02 9.87
C GLY A 65 18.48 -3.12 9.57
N VAL A 66 17.62 -2.92 8.56
CA VAL A 66 16.76 -3.99 8.03
C VAL A 66 17.62 -5.00 7.27
N ARG A 67 17.68 -6.24 7.78
CA ARG A 67 18.55 -7.32 7.26
C ARG A 67 17.84 -8.37 6.42
N ALA A 68 16.52 -8.50 6.55
CA ALA A 68 15.71 -9.49 5.84
C ALA A 68 14.43 -8.84 5.29
N PRO A 69 13.97 -9.21 4.08
CA PRO A 69 12.85 -8.53 3.43
C PRO A 69 11.47 -9.01 3.90
N LEU A 70 11.36 -10.26 4.37
CA LEU A 70 10.06 -10.84 4.72
C LEU A 70 9.45 -10.19 5.97
N VAL A 71 8.14 -9.99 5.93
CA VAL A 71 7.31 -9.52 7.06
C VAL A 71 6.53 -10.71 7.60
N SER A 72 6.70 -11.02 8.88
CA SER A 72 5.96 -12.11 9.52
C SER A 72 4.48 -11.74 9.72
N PRO A 73 3.58 -12.72 9.84
CA PRO A 73 2.20 -12.49 10.26
C PRO A 73 2.12 -11.62 11.52
N GLY A 74 1.18 -10.67 11.56
CA GLY A 74 1.01 -9.77 12.70
C GLY A 74 2.07 -8.68 12.88
N GLN A 75 2.94 -8.42 11.90
CA GLN A 75 4.06 -7.47 12.02
C GLN A 75 4.03 -6.30 11.02
N ALA A 76 3.12 -6.29 10.06
CA ALA A 76 2.98 -5.20 9.09
C ALA A 76 2.31 -3.99 9.73
N ASP A 77 2.93 -2.83 9.56
CA ASP A 77 2.34 -1.53 9.89
C ASP A 77 1.25 -1.17 8.87
N TYR A 78 1.53 -1.48 7.60
CA TYR A 78 0.66 -1.19 6.48
C TYR A 78 0.45 -2.42 5.61
N VAL A 79 -0.79 -2.65 5.20
CA VAL A 79 -1.12 -3.53 4.08
C VAL A 79 -1.73 -2.68 2.97
N VAL A 80 -1.24 -2.83 1.76
CA VAL A 80 -1.81 -2.17 0.57
C VAL A 80 -2.40 -3.24 -0.33
N ALA A 81 -3.72 -3.30 -0.40
CA ALA A 81 -4.46 -4.22 -1.23
C ALA A 81 -4.90 -3.53 -2.53
N THR A 82 -4.28 -3.90 -3.65
CA THR A 82 -4.65 -3.38 -4.98
C THR A 82 -5.88 -4.09 -5.58
N GLU A 83 -6.43 -5.07 -4.86
CA GLU A 83 -7.65 -5.80 -5.18
C GLU A 83 -8.36 -6.20 -3.86
N VAL A 84 -9.68 -6.05 -3.80
CA VAL A 84 -10.44 -6.16 -2.54
C VAL A 84 -10.44 -7.56 -1.91
N LEU A 85 -10.46 -8.64 -2.70
CA LEU A 85 -10.39 -10.01 -2.17
C LEU A 85 -9.02 -10.31 -1.59
N GLU A 86 -7.96 -9.77 -2.19
CA GLU A 86 -6.60 -9.92 -1.69
C GLU A 86 -6.39 -9.21 -0.35
N ALA A 87 -7.23 -8.22 0.01
CA ALA A 87 -7.24 -7.63 1.35
C ALA A 87 -7.53 -8.67 2.45
N LEU A 88 -8.39 -9.66 2.18
CA LEU A 88 -8.67 -10.76 3.12
C LEU A 88 -7.45 -11.65 3.35
N ARG A 89 -6.57 -11.80 2.36
CA ARG A 89 -5.30 -12.53 2.50
C ARG A 89 -4.25 -11.68 3.19
N GLY A 90 -4.17 -10.41 2.83
CA GLY A 90 -3.21 -9.46 3.38
C GLY A 90 -3.41 -9.17 4.87
N VAL A 91 -4.65 -9.19 5.36
CA VAL A 91 -4.99 -8.83 6.76
C VAL A 91 -4.20 -9.65 7.80
N ARG A 92 -3.81 -10.90 7.48
CA ARG A 92 -3.01 -11.75 8.37
C ARG A 92 -1.64 -11.18 8.72
N TYR A 93 -1.10 -10.29 7.88
CA TYR A 93 0.18 -9.65 8.12
C TYR A 93 0.07 -8.44 9.03
N LEU A 94 -1.10 -7.82 9.15
CA LEU A 94 -1.25 -6.60 9.95
C LEU A 94 -1.03 -6.87 11.42
N LYS A 95 -0.22 -6.02 12.05
CA LYS A 95 -0.19 -5.90 13.50
C LYS A 95 -1.52 -5.34 14.01
N LYS A 96 -1.79 -5.51 15.31
CA LYS A 96 -2.91 -4.84 15.98
C LYS A 96 -2.79 -3.32 15.74
N CYS A 97 -3.88 -2.69 15.32
CA CYS A 97 -3.91 -1.26 14.95
C CYS A 97 -3.02 -0.86 13.76
N GLY A 98 -2.58 -1.82 12.95
CA GLY A 98 -2.04 -1.55 11.62
C GLY A 98 -3.11 -0.98 10.68
N TRP A 99 -2.67 -0.43 9.55
CA TRP A 99 -3.53 0.18 8.53
C TRP A 99 -3.63 -0.70 7.29
N ILE A 100 -4.83 -0.96 6.81
CA ILE A 100 -5.07 -1.55 5.49
C ILE A 100 -5.65 -0.50 4.54
N LEU A 101 -4.95 -0.28 3.44
CA LEU A 101 -5.38 0.53 2.31
C LEU A 101 -5.95 -0.41 1.26
N ILE A 102 -7.20 -0.19 0.85
CA ILE A 102 -7.90 -1.08 -0.07
C ILE A 102 -8.34 -0.29 -1.30
N SER A 103 -8.00 -0.79 -2.48
CA SER A 103 -8.54 -0.29 -3.75
C SER A 103 -10.02 -0.66 -3.88
N ASP A 104 -10.82 0.25 -4.43
CA ASP A 104 -12.20 -0.01 -4.85
C ASP A 104 -12.32 -0.84 -6.15
N ILE A 105 -11.19 -1.24 -6.76
CA ILE A 105 -11.15 -2.11 -7.94
C ILE A 105 -11.38 -3.57 -7.55
N ILE A 106 -12.22 -4.23 -8.35
CA ILE A 106 -12.56 -5.65 -8.20
C ILE A 106 -12.12 -6.38 -9.47
N LEU A 107 -11.35 -7.44 -9.30
CA LEU A 107 -11.02 -8.37 -10.37
C LEU A 107 -11.55 -9.76 -9.98
N PRO A 108 -12.79 -10.11 -10.38
CA PRO A 108 -13.35 -11.40 -10.03
C PRO A 108 -12.47 -12.53 -10.60
N PRO A 109 -12.14 -13.56 -9.79
CA PRO A 109 -11.40 -14.70 -10.29
C PRO A 109 -12.17 -15.39 -11.43
N PRO A 110 -11.52 -15.80 -12.53
CA PRO A 110 -12.20 -16.28 -13.74
C PRO A 110 -13.18 -17.45 -13.54
N LEU A 111 -12.98 -18.24 -12.48
CA LEU A 111 -13.76 -19.45 -12.18
C LEU A 111 -14.59 -19.33 -10.89
N ALA A 112 -14.60 -18.17 -10.22
CA ALA A 112 -15.35 -18.00 -8.99
C ALA A 112 -16.84 -17.86 -9.29
N LYS A 113 -17.65 -18.80 -8.78
CA LYS A 113 -19.12 -18.77 -8.91
C LYS A 113 -19.78 -17.82 -7.91
N ASN A 114 -19.18 -17.68 -6.72
CA ASN A 114 -19.66 -16.83 -5.64
C ASN A 114 -18.49 -15.96 -5.18
N VAL A 115 -18.46 -14.71 -5.65
CA VAL A 115 -17.51 -13.69 -5.17
C VAL A 115 -18.26 -12.84 -4.14
N PRO A 116 -17.75 -12.73 -2.90
CA PRO A 116 -18.34 -11.84 -1.90
C PRO A 116 -18.41 -10.41 -2.43
N LEU A 117 -19.43 -9.66 -2.02
CA LEU A 117 -19.52 -8.26 -2.40
C LEU A 117 -18.40 -7.46 -1.70
N PRO A 118 -17.78 -6.48 -2.37
CA PRO A 118 -16.73 -5.64 -1.78
C PRO A 118 -17.15 -5.01 -0.45
N GLU A 119 -18.38 -4.53 -0.37
CA GLU A 119 -18.96 -3.94 0.83
C GLU A 119 -19.00 -4.91 2.00
N ASP A 120 -19.25 -6.20 1.76
CA ASP A 120 -19.26 -7.24 2.79
C ASP A 120 -17.84 -7.46 3.32
N ILE A 121 -16.86 -7.50 2.42
CA ILE A 121 -15.43 -7.65 2.75
C ILE A 121 -14.96 -6.48 3.60
N ILE A 122 -15.24 -5.26 3.15
CA ILE A 122 -14.91 -4.03 3.87
C ILE A 122 -15.57 -4.02 5.24
N THR A 123 -16.85 -4.39 5.32
CA THR A 123 -17.61 -4.42 6.57
C THR A 123 -17.03 -5.45 7.54
N ALA A 124 -16.61 -6.62 7.04
CA ALA A 124 -15.93 -7.63 7.84
C ALA A 124 -14.57 -7.13 8.35
N LEU A 125 -13.76 -6.48 7.51
CA LEU A 125 -12.47 -5.92 7.89
C LEU A 125 -12.60 -4.82 8.95
N LYS A 126 -13.62 -3.97 8.86
CA LYS A 126 -13.91 -2.92 9.86
C LYS A 126 -14.30 -3.46 11.25
N LYS A 127 -14.66 -4.75 11.36
CA LYS A 127 -14.94 -5.40 12.66
C LYS A 127 -13.68 -5.89 13.38
N LEU A 128 -12.55 -5.93 12.69
CA LEU A 128 -11.26 -6.35 13.24
C LEU A 128 -10.56 -5.17 13.96
N PRO A 129 -9.63 -5.43 14.90
CA PRO A 129 -8.87 -4.38 15.60
C PRO A 129 -7.75 -3.79 14.70
N ILE A 130 -8.13 -3.28 13.54
CA ILE A 130 -7.28 -2.68 12.52
C ILE A 130 -7.91 -1.38 12.01
N ASN A 131 -7.12 -0.55 11.34
CA ASN A 131 -7.60 0.64 10.67
C ASN A 131 -7.80 0.35 9.18
N VAL A 132 -8.97 0.72 8.63
CA VAL A 132 -9.31 0.47 7.23
C VAL A 132 -9.48 1.81 6.50
N ILE A 133 -8.83 1.97 5.36
CA ILE A 133 -9.04 3.09 4.46
C ILE A 133 -9.25 2.61 3.03
N GLN A 134 -10.27 3.16 2.37
CA GLN A 134 -10.51 2.90 0.96
C GLN A 134 -9.94 4.02 0.11
N VAL A 135 -9.20 3.63 -0.92
CA VAL A 135 -8.67 4.51 -1.95
C VAL A 135 -9.56 4.37 -3.19
N PRO A 136 -10.16 5.47 -3.69
CA PRO A 136 -11.04 5.45 -4.85
C PRO A 136 -10.22 5.38 -6.15
N ALA A 137 -9.51 4.27 -6.32
CA ALA A 137 -8.55 4.07 -7.38
C ALA A 137 -9.21 4.06 -8.77
N ASP A 138 -10.41 3.48 -8.92
CA ASP A 138 -11.15 3.50 -10.19
C ASP A 138 -11.47 4.93 -10.63
N ALA A 139 -11.97 5.76 -9.72
CA ALA A 139 -12.26 7.17 -10.01
C ALA A 139 -10.99 7.96 -10.37
N ILE A 140 -9.87 7.72 -9.66
CA ILE A 140 -8.58 8.37 -9.94
C ILE A 140 -8.09 8.01 -11.34
N VAL A 141 -8.01 6.71 -11.67
CA VAL A 141 -7.44 6.30 -12.96
C VAL A 141 -8.32 6.66 -14.15
N ARG A 142 -9.65 6.74 -13.97
CA ARG A 142 -10.57 7.27 -14.99
C ARG A 142 -10.32 8.75 -15.25
N LYS A 143 -10.11 9.55 -14.20
CA LYS A 143 -9.82 10.98 -14.33
C LYS A 143 -8.44 11.22 -14.95
N VAL A 144 -7.45 10.40 -14.63
CA VAL A 144 -6.12 10.42 -15.25
C VAL A 144 -6.14 9.93 -16.70
N GLY A 145 -7.07 9.03 -17.03
CA GLY A 145 -7.25 8.48 -18.39
C GLY A 145 -6.43 7.23 -18.69
N ASP A 146 -5.79 6.61 -17.70
CA ASP A 146 -5.03 5.37 -17.87
C ASP A 146 -5.16 4.45 -16.65
N VAL A 147 -5.91 3.35 -16.82
CA VAL A 147 -6.16 2.33 -15.80
C VAL A 147 -4.88 1.66 -15.27
N ARG A 148 -3.78 1.69 -16.03
CA ARG A 148 -2.50 1.08 -15.63
C ARG A 148 -1.82 1.85 -14.51
N THR A 149 -2.25 3.08 -14.22
CA THR A 149 -1.68 3.93 -13.16
C THR A 149 -2.28 3.67 -11.78
N MET A 150 -3.18 2.68 -11.64
CA MET A 150 -3.83 2.37 -10.36
C MET A 150 -2.85 2.09 -9.23
N ASN A 151 -1.78 1.34 -9.49
CA ASN A 151 -0.77 1.05 -8.47
C ASN A 151 -0.10 2.32 -7.95
N MET A 152 0.05 3.36 -8.79
CA MET A 152 0.58 4.65 -8.38
C MET A 152 -0.41 5.42 -7.51
N ALA A 153 -1.71 5.38 -7.82
CA ALA A 153 -2.74 5.94 -6.93
C ALA A 153 -2.71 5.28 -5.54
N MET A 154 -2.59 3.95 -5.49
CA MET A 154 -2.45 3.22 -4.22
C MET A 154 -1.15 3.58 -3.48
N LEU A 155 -0.05 3.78 -4.22
CA LEU A 155 1.23 4.23 -3.65
C LEU A 155 1.13 5.63 -3.05
N GLY A 156 0.43 6.56 -3.71
CA GLY A 156 0.13 7.88 -3.17
C GLY A 156 -0.56 7.78 -1.82
N GLY A 157 -1.58 6.93 -1.75
CA GLY A 157 -2.29 6.66 -0.50
C GLY A 157 -1.37 6.17 0.62
N LEU A 158 -0.44 5.25 0.33
CA LEU A 158 0.54 4.78 1.31
C LEU A 158 1.48 5.91 1.76
N VAL A 159 1.97 6.73 0.83
CA VAL A 159 2.92 7.81 1.12
C VAL A 159 2.31 8.86 2.07
N ALA A 160 1.00 9.10 2.04
CA ALA A 160 0.33 9.97 3.02
C ALA A 160 0.45 9.48 4.49
N PHE A 161 0.79 8.20 4.71
CA PHE A 161 1.11 7.69 6.05
C PHE A 161 2.59 7.77 6.39
N ILE A 162 3.47 7.59 5.41
CA ILE A 162 4.93 7.48 5.61
C ILE A 162 5.71 8.71 5.14
N GLU A 163 5.04 9.84 4.90
CA GLU A 163 5.61 11.07 4.35
C GLU A 163 6.81 11.60 5.14
N SER A 164 6.81 11.42 6.46
CA SER A 164 7.94 11.80 7.33
C SER A 164 9.23 11.04 6.99
N LEU A 165 9.11 9.82 6.46
CA LEU A 165 10.21 8.98 6.02
C LEU A 165 10.53 9.23 4.54
N LEU A 166 9.48 9.24 3.71
CA LEU A 166 9.54 9.44 2.26
C LEU A 166 8.64 10.62 1.86
N PRO A 167 9.21 11.84 1.74
CA PRO A 167 8.45 13.02 1.30
C PRO A 167 7.77 12.79 -0.05
N VAL A 168 6.55 13.30 -0.19
CA VAL A 168 5.72 13.09 -1.38
C VAL A 168 6.40 13.57 -2.66
N GLU A 169 7.17 14.65 -2.59
CA GLU A 169 7.90 15.25 -3.72
C GLU A 169 8.98 14.32 -4.25
N VAL A 170 9.69 13.62 -3.36
CA VAL A 170 10.76 12.69 -3.74
C VAL A 170 10.19 11.50 -4.48
N VAL A 171 9.07 10.95 -3.99
CA VAL A 171 8.40 9.82 -4.64
C VAL A 171 7.79 10.26 -5.98
N ALA A 172 7.17 11.44 -6.04
CA ALA A 172 6.62 12.00 -7.27
C ALA A 172 7.70 12.19 -8.35
N GLU A 173 8.88 12.70 -7.99
CA GLU A 173 10.00 12.88 -8.91
C GLU A 173 10.55 11.53 -9.41
N VAL A 174 10.65 10.53 -8.54
CA VAL A 174 11.02 9.16 -8.94
C VAL A 174 10.02 8.59 -9.94
N ILE A 175 8.73 8.74 -9.68
CA ILE A 175 7.67 8.24 -10.55
C ILE A 175 7.73 8.92 -11.92
N GLU A 176 7.88 10.25 -11.97
CA GLU A 176 7.97 10.98 -13.22
C GLU A 176 9.17 10.53 -14.05
N ASN A 177 10.34 10.37 -13.41
CA ASN A 177 11.55 9.91 -14.08
C ASN A 177 11.45 8.46 -14.59
N MET A 178 10.79 7.56 -13.85
CA MET A 178 10.74 6.14 -14.18
C MET A 178 9.55 5.76 -15.07
N LEU A 179 8.40 6.40 -14.86
CA LEU A 179 7.08 5.98 -15.37
C LEU A 179 6.33 7.11 -16.08
N GLY A 180 6.84 8.33 -16.07
CA GLY A 180 6.27 9.48 -16.75
C GLY A 180 5.18 10.23 -15.96
N TYR A 181 4.79 11.38 -16.50
CA TYR A 181 3.91 12.35 -15.86
C TYR A 181 2.54 11.78 -15.46
N ILE A 182 1.90 10.97 -16.32
CA ILE A 182 0.57 10.41 -16.06
C ILE A 182 0.56 9.55 -14.78
N ASN A 183 1.65 8.81 -14.51
CA ASN A 183 1.79 8.03 -13.29
C ASN A 183 1.98 8.93 -12.05
N LYS A 184 2.71 10.05 -12.19
CA LYS A 184 2.88 11.04 -11.13
C LYS A 184 1.54 11.69 -10.76
N GLU A 185 0.70 12.02 -11.74
CA GLU A 185 -0.62 12.58 -11.48
C GLU A 185 -1.51 11.62 -10.69
N ALA A 186 -1.57 10.34 -11.10
CA ALA A 186 -2.33 9.33 -10.37
C ALA A 186 -1.83 9.18 -8.92
N PHE A 187 -0.51 9.18 -8.73
CA PHE A 187 0.13 9.17 -7.41
C PHE A 187 -0.28 10.35 -6.54
N LEU A 188 -0.17 11.58 -7.06
CA LEU A 188 -0.52 12.79 -6.31
C LEU A 188 -2.00 12.81 -5.94
N MET A 189 -2.89 12.40 -6.84
CA MET A 189 -4.33 12.28 -6.56
C MET A 189 -4.62 11.26 -5.45
N GLY A 190 -3.96 10.10 -5.48
CA GLY A 190 -4.10 9.09 -4.43
C GLY A 190 -3.58 9.55 -3.07
N TYR A 191 -2.49 10.32 -3.06
CA TYR A 191 -1.92 10.94 -1.86
C TYR A 191 -2.89 11.94 -1.22
N GLU A 192 -3.41 12.89 -2.00
CA GLU A 192 -4.34 13.92 -1.49
C GLU A 192 -5.63 13.32 -0.93
N GLU A 193 -6.20 12.34 -1.64
CA GLU A 193 -7.43 11.66 -1.23
C GLU A 193 -7.28 10.97 0.15
N VAL A 194 -6.15 10.32 0.37
CA VAL A 194 -5.88 9.64 1.66
C VAL A 194 -5.48 10.64 2.75
N LYS A 195 -4.71 11.68 2.42
CA LYS A 195 -4.34 12.74 3.36
C LYS A 195 -5.56 13.44 3.96
N ASN A 196 -6.56 13.72 3.13
CA ASN A 196 -7.84 14.29 3.56
C ASN A 196 -8.59 13.32 4.49
N LYS A 197 -8.76 12.05 4.07
CA LYS A 197 -9.42 11.01 4.89
C LYS A 197 -8.71 10.72 6.22
N LYS A 198 -7.38 10.86 6.28
CA LYS A 198 -6.60 10.67 7.51
C LYS A 198 -6.94 11.76 8.53
N SER A 199 -7.02 13.01 8.07
CA SER A 199 -7.41 14.15 8.91
C SER A 199 -8.79 13.93 9.55
N ASP A 200 -9.75 13.41 8.77
CA ASP A 200 -11.13 13.15 9.24
C ASP A 200 -11.24 11.95 10.20
N ASN A 201 -10.41 10.91 10.03
CA ASN A 201 -10.50 9.66 10.81
C ASN A 201 -9.74 9.67 12.14
N THR A 202 -8.90 10.68 12.41
CA THR A 202 -8.16 10.82 13.67
C THR A 202 -9.09 10.88 14.90
N SER A 203 -10.36 11.25 14.69
CA SER A 203 -11.39 11.37 15.73
C SER A 203 -12.13 10.06 16.06
N THR A 204 -12.14 9.07 15.17
CA THR A 204 -13.06 7.91 15.25
C THR A 204 -12.34 6.59 15.54
N ASN A 205 -11.12 6.41 15.04
CA ASN A 205 -10.40 5.13 15.11
C ASN A 205 -9.66 4.88 16.44
N ASN A 206 -9.41 5.94 17.22
CA ASN A 206 -8.72 5.80 18.52
C ASN A 206 -9.51 4.98 19.54
N LYS A 207 -10.85 4.89 19.45
CA LYS A 207 -11.66 4.09 20.41
C LYS A 207 -11.49 2.57 20.23
N ILE A 208 -11.53 2.06 19.00
CA ILE A 208 -11.47 0.61 18.74
C ILE A 208 -10.09 0.02 19.06
N CYS A 209 -9.04 0.83 18.91
CA CYS A 209 -7.66 0.43 19.18
C CYS A 209 -7.25 0.49 20.65
N LEU A 210 -7.95 1.29 21.47
CA LEU A 210 -7.66 1.47 22.90
C LEU A 210 -8.55 0.62 23.82
N ASP A 211 -9.74 0.20 23.36
CA ASP A 211 -10.76 -0.42 24.23
C ASP A 211 -10.83 -1.97 24.19
N LYS A 212 -9.92 -2.66 23.48
CA LYS A 212 -9.87 -4.14 23.42
C LYS A 212 -8.45 -4.67 23.34
#